data_AF-A0A3D3C1Q1-F1
#
_entry.id   AF-A0A3D3C1Q1-F1
#
_cell.length_a   1.000
_cell.length_b   1.000
_cell.length_c   1.000
_cell.angle_alpha   90.00
_cell.angle_beta   90.00
_cell.angle_gamma   90.00
#
_symmetry.space_group_name_H-M   'P 1'
#
loop_
_entity.id
_entity.type
_entity.pdbx_description
1 polymer ?
#
loop_
_entity_poly.entity_id
_entity_poly.type
_entity_poly.pdbx_seq_one_letter_code
_entity_poly.pdbx_strand_id
1 'polypeptide(L)'
;MKVFLRSIQVAGALIVLVGTIAGFGLEVKQLVDQRSVTLSDLLLLFIYLEVLGMVISFWGSQRVRLLFPMFIALTAVSRLIILQKKDIDPSTLLYEAGAILLIAIAIVIVRFRKSRILGIDDEKDDL
;
A
#
# COMPACT_ATOMS: atom_id res chain seq x y z
N MET A 1 -1.74 -0.70 -29.79
CA MET A 1 -1.48 -1.53 -28.59
C MET A 1 -1.33 -0.72 -27.29
N LYS A 2 -0.46 0.31 -27.22
CA LYS A 2 -0.26 1.13 -25.99
C LYS A 2 -1.54 1.80 -25.44
N VAL A 3 -2.45 2.25 -26.31
CA VAL A 3 -3.75 2.82 -25.92
C VAL A 3 -4.65 1.79 -25.24
N PHE A 4 -4.66 0.55 -25.73
CA PHE A 4 -5.45 -0.54 -25.16
C PHE A 4 -4.97 -0.92 -23.74
N LEU A 5 -3.66 -1.06 -23.54
CA LEU A 5 -3.08 -1.31 -22.21
C LEU A 5 -3.41 -0.17 -21.23
N ARG A 6 -3.38 1.07 -21.71
CA ARG A 6 -3.72 2.26 -20.91
C ARG A 6 -5.18 2.23 -20.47
N SER A 7 -6.10 1.87 -21.36
CA SER A 7 -7.53 1.74 -21.03
C SER A 7 -7.76 0.67 -19.97
N ILE A 8 -7.10 -0.49 -20.06
CA ILE A 8 -7.20 -1.55 -19.04
C ILE A 8 -6.67 -1.05 -17.69
N GLN A 9 -5.55 -0.35 -17.69
CA GLN A 9 -4.95 0.20 -16.47
C GLN A 9 -5.86 1.21 -15.76
N VAL A 10 -6.49 2.12 -16.51
CA VAL A 10 -7.44 3.10 -15.96
C VAL A 10 -8.72 2.41 -15.48
N ALA A 11 -9.24 1.43 -16.24
CA ALA A 11 -10.40 0.64 -15.83
C ALA A 11 -10.13 -0.11 -14.51
N GLY A 12 -8.97 -0.76 -14.39
CA GLY A 12 -8.55 -1.41 -13.15
C GLY A 12 -8.47 -0.45 -11.96
N ALA A 13 -7.86 0.72 -12.15
CA ALA A 13 -7.79 1.75 -11.11
C ALA A 13 -9.18 2.27 -10.69
N LEU A 14 -10.10 2.42 -11.65
CA LEU A 14 -11.49 2.80 -11.38
C LEU A 14 -12.23 1.74 -10.53
N ILE A 15 -12.03 0.46 -10.85
CA ILE A 15 -12.63 -0.65 -10.07
C ILE A 15 -12.13 -0.62 -8.63
N VAL A 16 -10.81 -0.47 -8.42
CA VAL A 16 -10.23 -0.36 -7.08
C VAL A 16 -10.75 0.86 -6.34
N LEU A 17 -10.89 2.00 -7.02
CA LEU A 17 -11.45 3.22 -6.44
C LEU A 17 -12.86 3.00 -5.90
N VAL A 18 -13.75 2.49 -6.77
CA VAL A 18 -15.15 2.24 -6.42
C VAL A 18 -15.24 1.22 -5.28
N GLY A 19 -14.47 0.13 -5.36
CA GLY A 19 -14.42 -0.89 -4.31
C GLY A 19 -13.95 -0.34 -2.97
N THR A 20 -12.95 0.54 -2.98
CA THR A 20 -12.39 1.15 -1.76
C THR A 20 -13.39 2.13 -1.12
N ILE A 21 -14.06 2.96 -1.92
CA ILE A 21 -15.09 3.88 -1.42
C ILE A 21 -16.29 3.11 -0.87
N ALA A 22 -16.75 2.08 -1.59
CA ALA A 22 -17.86 1.25 -1.15
C ALA A 22 -17.52 0.50 0.15
N GLY A 23 -16.35 -0.15 0.21
CA GLY A 23 -15.87 -0.85 1.41
C GLY A 23 -15.73 0.08 2.62
N PHE A 24 -15.11 1.25 2.44
CA PHE A 24 -15.03 2.27 3.48
C PHE A 24 -16.40 2.69 3.99
N GLY A 25 -17.37 2.93 3.10
CA GLY A 25 -18.72 3.30 3.48
C GLY A 25 -19.46 2.20 4.26
N LEU A 26 -19.30 0.94 3.86
CA LEU A 26 -19.86 -0.21 4.57
C LEU A 26 -19.27 -0.36 5.97
N GLU A 27 -17.95 -0.23 6.09
CA GLU A 27 -17.26 -0.32 7.38
C GLU A 27 -17.70 0.81 8.33
N VAL A 28 -17.76 2.05 7.83
CA VAL A 28 -18.27 3.20 8.60
C VAL A 28 -19.71 2.97 9.05
N LYS A 29 -20.57 2.45 8.17
CA LYS A 29 -21.95 2.12 8.53
C LYS A 29 -21.98 1.08 9.66
N GLN A 30 -21.18 0.02 9.54
CA GLN A 30 -21.09 -1.03 10.55
C GLN A 30 -20.63 -0.49 11.91
N LEU A 31 -19.68 0.44 11.93
CA LEU A 31 -19.24 1.10 13.18
C LEU A 31 -20.34 1.93 13.83
N VAL A 32 -21.13 2.64 13.02
CA VAL A 32 -22.28 3.41 13.50
C VAL A 32 -23.34 2.47 14.08
N ASP A 33 -23.63 1.35 13.41
CA ASP A 33 -24.61 0.36 13.84
C ASP A 33 -24.18 -0.32 15.16
N GLN A 34 -22.90 -0.65 15.30
CA GLN A 34 -22.34 -1.28 16.51
C GLN A 34 -22.15 -0.30 17.68
N ARG A 35 -22.19 1.02 17.44
CA ARG A 35 -21.96 2.10 18.43
C ARG A 35 -20.67 1.97 19.24
N SER A 36 -19.73 1.18 18.75
CA SER A 36 -18.43 0.93 19.36
C SER A 36 -17.39 1.07 18.26
N VAL A 37 -16.35 1.83 18.53
CA VAL A 37 -15.24 2.02 17.60
C VAL A 37 -14.00 1.43 18.26
N THR A 38 -13.50 0.34 17.70
CA THR A 38 -12.22 -0.22 18.13
C THR A 38 -11.09 0.42 17.34
N LEU A 39 -9.87 0.33 17.88
CA LEU A 39 -8.71 0.85 17.17
C LEU A 39 -8.45 0.05 15.88
N SER A 40 -8.77 -1.25 15.84
CA SER A 40 -8.64 -2.10 14.65
C SER A 40 -9.47 -1.55 13.48
N ASP A 41 -10.66 -1.05 13.78
CA ASP A 41 -11.55 -0.47 12.78
C ASP A 41 -10.97 0.84 12.23
N LEU A 42 -10.42 1.69 13.11
CA LEU A 42 -9.72 2.91 12.69
C LEU A 42 -8.49 2.60 11.82
N LEU A 43 -7.76 1.52 12.12
CA LEU A 43 -6.63 1.07 11.31
C LEU A 43 -7.08 0.59 9.92
N LEU A 44 -8.19 -0.15 9.86
CA LEU A 44 -8.78 -0.60 8.59
C LEU A 44 -9.22 0.59 7.73
N LEU A 45 -9.90 1.58 8.33
CA LEU A 45 -10.25 2.83 7.64
C LEU A 45 -9.02 3.57 7.14
N PHE A 46 -7.92 3.58 7.90
CA PHE A 46 -6.66 4.19 7.45
C PHE A 46 -6.09 3.48 6.21
N ILE A 47 -6.14 2.15 6.16
CA ILE A 47 -5.69 1.38 4.99
C ILE A 47 -6.50 1.77 3.75
N TYR A 48 -7.82 1.91 3.88
CA TYR A 48 -8.66 2.39 2.76
C TYR A 48 -8.25 3.79 2.30
N LEU A 49 -7.99 4.73 3.21
CA LEU A 49 -7.52 6.07 2.85
C LEU A 49 -6.15 6.04 2.15
N GLU A 50 -5.25 5.17 2.56
CA GLU A 50 -3.92 5.03 1.95
C GLU A 50 -4.02 4.46 0.52
N VAL A 51 -4.92 3.49 0.30
CA VAL A 51 -5.26 2.95 -1.03
C VAL A 51 -5.89 4.02 -1.92
N LEU A 52 -6.83 4.83 -1.40
CA LEU A 52 -7.39 5.96 -2.15
C LEU A 52 -6.30 6.93 -2.60
N GLY A 53 -5.35 7.26 -1.73
CA GLY A 53 -4.19 8.10 -2.06
C GLY A 53 -3.35 7.52 -3.21
N MET A 54 -3.17 6.19 -3.25
CA MET A 54 -2.48 5.52 -4.36
C MET A 54 -3.23 5.67 -5.68
N VAL A 55 -4.54 5.47 -5.68
CA VAL A 55 -5.36 5.58 -6.90
C VAL A 55 -5.38 7.02 -7.42
N ILE A 56 -5.43 8.01 -6.53
CA ILE A 56 -5.31 9.43 -6.90
C ILE A 56 -3.93 9.70 -7.52
N SER A 57 -2.84 9.21 -6.89
CA SER A 57 -1.49 9.33 -7.44
C SER A 57 -1.31 8.59 -8.78
N PHE A 58 -2.08 7.53 -9.02
CA PHE A 58 -2.03 6.76 -10.26
C PHE A 58 -2.46 7.60 -11.47
N TRP A 59 -3.42 8.52 -11.29
CA TRP A 59 -3.89 9.41 -12.36
C TRP A 59 -2.79 10.34 -12.89
N GLY A 60 -1.88 10.81 -12.02
CA GLY A 60 -0.83 11.76 -12.41
C GLY A 60 0.37 11.15 -13.12
N SER A 61 0.73 9.89 -12.86
CA SER A 61 1.95 9.26 -13.41
C SER A 61 1.70 8.03 -14.28
N GLN A 62 0.46 7.50 -14.30
CA GLN A 62 0.00 6.33 -15.08
C GLN A 62 0.87 5.07 -14.96
N ARG A 63 1.79 5.06 -13.99
CA ARG A 63 2.63 3.92 -13.63
C ARG A 63 2.31 3.56 -12.20
N VAL A 64 1.92 2.31 -11.98
CA VAL A 64 1.81 1.76 -10.63
C VAL A 64 3.21 1.82 -10.03
N ARG A 65 3.41 2.73 -9.09
CA ARG A 65 4.69 2.83 -8.39
C ARG A 65 4.67 1.72 -7.33
N LEU A 66 5.44 0.68 -7.58
CA LEU A 66 5.58 -0.51 -6.71
C LEU A 66 5.88 -0.18 -5.24
N LEU A 67 6.35 1.03 -4.95
CA LEU A 67 6.60 1.51 -3.59
C LEU A 67 5.31 1.80 -2.81
N PHE A 68 4.22 2.26 -3.44
CA PHE A 68 3.00 2.60 -2.69
C PHE A 68 2.38 1.38 -1.99
N PRO A 69 2.20 0.21 -2.64
CA PRO A 69 1.74 -1.00 -1.96
C PRO A 69 2.67 -1.47 -0.84
N MET A 70 3.99 -1.34 -1.03
CA MET A 70 4.96 -1.73 0.01
C MET A 70 4.89 -0.81 1.23
N PHE A 71 4.66 0.50 1.03
CA PHE A 71 4.41 1.41 2.16
C PHE A 71 3.12 1.04 2.89
N ILE A 72 2.03 0.73 2.19
CA ILE A 72 0.76 0.28 2.83
C ILE A 72 0.99 -0.92 3.75
N ALA A 73 1.74 -1.93 3.29
CA ALA A 73 2.08 -3.08 4.11
C ALA A 73 2.89 -2.67 5.36
N LEU A 74 3.88 -1.80 5.20
CA LEU A 74 4.69 -1.30 6.30
C LEU A 74 3.85 -0.55 7.35
N THR A 75 3.01 0.40 6.92
CA THR A 75 2.18 1.22 7.81
C THR A 75 1.08 0.39 8.47
N ALA A 76 0.49 -0.57 7.75
CA ALA A 76 -0.51 -1.48 8.30
C ALA A 76 0.07 -2.37 9.40
N VAL A 77 1.19 -3.05 9.14
CA VAL A 77 1.85 -3.91 10.13
C VAL A 77 2.29 -3.09 11.33
N SER A 78 2.97 -1.96 11.12
CA SER A 78 3.48 -1.11 12.22
C SER A 78 2.36 -0.64 13.16
N ARG A 79 1.20 -0.27 12.61
CA ARG A 79 0.07 0.18 13.43
C ARG A 79 -0.65 -0.96 14.14
N LEU A 80 -0.75 -2.13 13.51
CA LEU A 80 -1.34 -3.32 14.12
C LEU A 80 -0.55 -3.73 15.37
N ILE A 81 0.78 -3.72 15.30
CA ILE A 81 1.66 -4.03 16.44
C ILE A 81 1.39 -3.11 17.63
N ILE A 82 1.21 -1.81 17.38
CA ILE A 82 0.98 -0.82 18.46
C ILE A 82 -0.34 -1.09 19.19
N LEU A 83 -1.36 -1.51 18.46
CA LEU A 83 -2.67 -1.81 19.03
C LEU A 83 -2.65 -3.09 19.89
N GLN A 84 -1.87 -4.08 19.50
CA GLN A 84 -1.87 -5.38 20.18
C GLN A 84 -1.07 -5.41 21.49
N LYS A 85 -0.38 -4.32 21.88
CA LYS A 85 0.67 -4.29 22.93
C LYS A 85 0.31 -4.77 24.35
N LYS A 86 -0.94 -5.15 24.63
CA LYS A 86 -1.37 -5.48 25.99
C LYS A 86 -1.21 -6.96 26.38
N ASP A 87 -1.15 -7.88 25.41
CA ASP A 87 -1.14 -9.34 25.66
C ASP A 87 -0.27 -10.14 24.67
N ILE A 88 0.75 -9.53 24.06
CA ILE A 88 1.61 -10.23 23.08
C ILE A 88 2.85 -10.82 23.76
N ASP A 89 3.13 -12.09 23.48
CA ASP A 89 4.39 -12.72 23.84
C ASP A 89 5.58 -11.94 23.26
N PRO A 90 6.66 -11.72 24.04
CA PRO A 90 7.85 -10.98 23.58
C PRO A 90 8.49 -11.55 22.30
N SER A 91 8.35 -12.86 22.08
CA SER A 91 8.83 -13.55 20.87
C SER A 91 8.05 -13.13 19.63
N THR A 92 6.72 -13.06 19.70
CA THR A 92 5.85 -12.60 18.60
C THR A 92 6.18 -11.17 18.21
N LEU A 93 6.40 -10.29 19.19
CA LEU A 93 6.78 -8.91 18.95
C LEU A 93 8.11 -8.79 18.17
N LEU A 94 9.07 -9.69 18.45
CA LEU A 94 10.35 -9.74 17.75
C LEU A 94 10.17 -10.21 16.29
N TYR A 95 9.31 -11.19 16.03
CA TYR A 95 9.00 -11.65 14.66
C TYR A 95 8.31 -10.55 13.85
N GLU A 96 7.35 -9.84 14.43
CA GLU A 96 6.64 -8.76 13.75
C GLU A 96 7.56 -7.56 13.45
N ALA A 97 8.41 -7.17 14.41
CA ALA A 97 9.44 -6.16 14.19
C ALA A 97 10.45 -6.60 13.12
N GLY A 98 10.82 -7.88 13.10
CA GLY A 98 11.66 -8.48 12.06
C GLY A 98 11.03 -8.40 10.66
N ALA A 99 9.72 -8.65 10.55
CA ALA A 99 8.99 -8.53 9.29
C ALA A 99 9.00 -7.09 8.75
N ILE A 100 8.77 -6.09 9.62
CA ILE A 100 8.89 -4.67 9.27
C ILE A 100 10.29 -4.35 8.76
N LEU A 101 11.33 -4.84 9.45
CA LEU A 101 12.72 -4.64 9.04
C LEU A 101 13.00 -5.21 7.64
N LEU A 102 12.52 -6.42 7.35
CA LEU A 102 12.66 -7.06 6.04
C LEU A 102 11.94 -6.27 4.94
N ILE A 103 10.72 -5.81 5.19
CA ILE A 103 9.97 -4.96 4.25
C ILE A 103 10.72 -3.65 4.00
N ALA A 104 11.23 -3.01 5.06
CA ALA A 104 12.00 -1.78 4.95
C ALA A 104 13.26 -1.97 4.10
N ILE A 105 14.00 -3.07 4.30
CA ILE A 105 15.17 -3.43 3.50
C ILE A 105 14.77 -3.65 2.03
N ALA A 106 13.68 -4.37 1.76
CA ALA A 106 13.19 -4.59 0.40
C ALA A 106 12.86 -3.27 -0.32
N ILE A 107 12.21 -2.33 0.39
CA ILE A 107 11.92 -0.98 -0.12
C ILE A 107 13.21 -0.25 -0.48
N VAL A 108 14.23 -0.30 0.39
CA VAL A 108 15.55 0.32 0.16
C VAL A 108 16.22 -0.29 -1.08
N ILE A 109 16.24 -1.62 -1.21
CA ILE A 109 16.84 -2.32 -2.36
C ILE A 109 16.16 -1.90 -3.67
N VAL A 110 14.83 -1.88 -3.71
CA VAL A 110 14.06 -1.46 -4.89
C VAL A 110 14.32 0.00 -5.23
N ARG A 111 14.43 0.87 -4.21
CA ARG A 111 14.72 2.29 -4.41
C ARG A 111 16.15 2.51 -4.92
N PHE A 112 17.12 1.75 -4.41
CA PHE A 112 18.52 1.83 -4.82
C PHE A 112 18.69 1.37 -6.28
N ARG A 113 18.02 0.28 -6.68
CA ARG A 113 18.00 -0.19 -8.08
C ARG A 113 17.45 0.86 -9.05
N LYS A 114 16.46 1.64 -8.61
CA LYS A 114 15.83 2.68 -9.44
C LYS A 114 16.61 4.00 -9.45
N SER A 115 17.49 4.22 -8.47
CA SER A 115 18.23 5.46 -8.29
C SER A 115 19.63 5.37 -8.91
N ARG A 116 19.72 5.48 -10.25
CA ARG A 116 20.88 6.07 -10.99
C ARG A 116 22.31 5.77 -10.47
N ILE A 117 22.55 4.59 -9.88
CA ILE A 117 23.89 4.12 -9.44
C ILE A 117 24.34 2.91 -10.26
N LEU A 118 23.42 2.22 -10.92
CA LEU A 118 23.74 1.26 -11.97
C LEU A 118 23.52 1.97 -13.32
N GLY A 119 24.60 2.50 -13.86
CA GLY A 119 24.67 3.00 -15.24
C GLY A 119 24.40 1.86 -16.21
N ILE A 120 23.12 1.58 -16.48
CA ILE A 120 22.71 0.96 -17.72
C ILE A 120 22.34 2.13 -18.62
N ASP A 121 23.35 2.68 -19.27
CA ASP A 121 23.16 3.42 -20.52
C ASP A 121 22.59 2.41 -21.50
N ASP A 122 21.28 2.49 -21.73
CA ASP A 122 20.67 1.92 -22.93
C ASP A 122 21.01 2.88 -24.08
N GLU A 123 22.30 2.92 -24.45
CA GLU A 123 22.77 3.61 -25.63
C GLU A 123 22.87 2.59 -26.78
N LYS A 124 21.95 2.78 -27.74
CA LYS A 124 21.96 2.34 -29.15
C LYS A 124 21.80 0.84 -29.42
N ASP A 125 20.65 0.53 -30.03
CA ASP A 125 20.65 -0.22 -31.30
C ASP A 125 19.57 0.40 -32.21
N ASP A 126 19.94 1.53 -32.82
CA ASP A 126 19.45 1.90 -34.15
C ASP A 126 20.42 1.25 -35.15
N LEU A 127 20.10 0.04 -35.63
CA LEU A 127 20.52 -0.52 -36.92
C LEU A 127 19.54 -1.65 -37.33
#